data_AF-A0ABD2XVS2-F1
#
_entry.id   AF-A0ABD2XVS2-F1
#
_cell.length_a   1.000
_cell.length_b   1.000
_cell.length_c   1.000
_cell.angle_alpha   90.00
_cell.angle_beta   90.00
_cell.angle_gamma   90.00
#
_symmetry.space_group_name_H-M   'P 1'
#
loop_
_entity.id
_entity.type
_entity.pdbx_description
1 polymer ?
#
loop_
_entity_poly.entity_id
_entity_poly.type
_entity_poly.pdbx_seq_one_letter_code
_entity_poly.pdbx_strand_id
1 'polypeptide(L)' 'MSSTQARPHLRKALENRNYATLVDPRLQGNYNDQEMANMVSCATACVHRASWRRPRMSQIVRALEGDAALMDLDVGITP' A
#
# COMPACT_ATOMS: atom_id res chain seq x y z
N MET A 1 -7.99 -11.50 16.30
CA MET A 1 -8.42 -11.69 14.89
C MET A 1 -7.28 -11.22 14.00
N SER A 2 -6.68 -12.16 13.27
CA SER A 2 -5.27 -12.13 12.84
C SER A 2 -4.97 -11.14 11.70
N SER A 3 -3.90 -10.36 11.85
CA SER A 3 -3.27 -9.52 10.81
C SER A 3 -2.88 -10.25 9.51
N THR A 4 -3.06 -11.57 9.45
CA THR A 4 -2.78 -12.44 8.31
C THR A 4 -3.67 -12.20 7.09
N GLN A 5 -4.91 -11.74 7.25
CA GLN A 5 -5.85 -11.67 6.12
C GLN A 5 -5.65 -10.46 5.21
N ALA A 6 -5.18 -9.32 5.71
CA ALA A 6 -5.14 -8.08 4.91
C ALA A 6 -4.17 -8.13 3.73
N ARG A 7 -2.93 -8.62 3.93
CA ARG A 7 -1.88 -8.59 2.92
C ARG A 7 -2.21 -9.31 1.60
N PRO A 8 -2.76 -10.54 1.57
CA PRO A 8 -3.11 -11.20 0.32
C PRO A 8 -4.21 -10.45 -0.45
N HIS A 9 -5.16 -9.81 0.24
CA HIS A 9 -6.20 -9.00 -0.40
C HIS A 9 -5.62 -7.72 -1.04
N LEU A 10 -4.76 -7.00 -0.30
CA LEU A 10 -4.11 -5.79 -0.81
C LEU A 10 -3.21 -6.09 -2.01
N ARG A 11 -2.42 -7.18 -1.95
CA ARG A 11 -1.55 -7.59 -3.06
C ARG A 11 -2.32 -7.95 -4.32
N LYS A 12 -3.42 -8.71 -4.17
CA LYS A 12 -4.29 -9.07 -5.30
C LYS A 12 -4.93 -7.84 -5.94
N ALA A 13 -5.30 -6.83 -5.14
CA ALA A 13 -5.85 -5.59 -5.66
C ALA A 13 -4.83 -4.80 -6.49
N LEU A 14 -3.56 -4.76 -6.05
CA LEU A 14 -2.45 -4.15 -6.81
C LEU A 14 -2.16 -4.90 -8.12
N GLU A 15 -2.06 -6.24 -8.06
CA GLU A 15 -1.79 -7.09 -9.24
C GLU A 15 -2.87 -6.93 -10.32
N ASN A 16 -4.14 -6.92 -9.91
CA ASN A 16 -5.26 -6.82 -10.82
C ASN A 16 -5.66 -5.38 -11.16
N ARG A 17 -5.01 -4.38 -10.53
CA ARG A 17 -5.46 -2.97 -10.49
C ARG A 17 -6.96 -2.84 -10.24
N ASN A 18 -7.49 -3.68 -9.35
CA ASN A 18 -8.91 -3.70 -9.00
C ASN A 18 -9.06 -3.43 -7.51
N TYR A 19 -9.53 -2.23 -7.20
CA TYR A 19 -9.70 -1.73 -5.84
C TYR A 19 -11.16 -1.74 -5.37
N ALA A 20 -12.10 -2.28 -6.16
CA ALA A 20 -13.53 -2.21 -5.88
C ALA A 20 -13.92 -2.81 -4.52
N THR A 21 -13.15 -3.78 -4.02
CA THR A 21 -13.38 -4.41 -2.70
C THR A 21 -12.66 -3.71 -1.55
N LEU A 22 -11.80 -2.73 -1.84
CA LEU A 22 -11.01 -1.98 -0.86
C LEU A 22 -11.50 -0.53 -0.70
N VAL A 23 -12.01 0.06 -1.77
CA VAL A 23 -12.44 1.46 -1.81
C VAL A 23 -13.76 1.64 -1.05
N ASP A 24 -13.88 2.75 -0.33
CA ASP A 24 -15.13 3.15 0.31
C ASP A 24 -16.23 3.31 -0.77
N PRO A 25 -17.36 2.57 -0.70
CA PRO A 25 -18.46 2.69 -1.64
C PRO A 25 -19.01 4.12 -1.79
N ARG A 26 -18.84 4.97 -0.76
CA ARG A 26 -19.26 6.38 -0.78
C ARG A 26 -18.45 7.25 -1.73
N LEU A 27 -17.24 6.81 -2.12
CA LEU A 27 -16.47 7.49 -3.16
C LEU A 27 -17.10 7.32 -4.55
N GLN A 28 -17.97 6.31 -4.76
CA GLN A 28 -18.68 6.09 -6.02
C GLN A 28 -17.75 6.06 -7.26
N GLY A 29 -16.54 5.53 -7.11
CA GLY A 29 -15.52 5.51 -8.17
C GLY A 29 -14.82 6.85 -8.40
N ASN A 30 -15.11 7.88 -7.61
CA ASN A 30 -14.46 9.19 -7.68
C ASN A 30 -13.12 9.19 -6.92
N TYR A 31 -12.15 8.45 -7.44
CA TYR A 31 -10.78 8.44 -6.97
C TYR A 31 -9.82 8.28 -8.14
N ASN A 32 -8.57 8.71 -7.96
CA ASN A 32 -7.53 8.49 -8.95
C ASN A 32 -6.91 7.09 -8.78
N ASP A 33 -6.89 6.28 -9.84
CA ASP A 33 -6.35 4.92 -9.79
C ASP A 33 -4.87 4.86 -9.38
N GLN A 34 -4.08 5.87 -9.76
CA GLN A 34 -2.67 5.95 -9.39
C GLN A 34 -2.49 6.29 -7.91
N GLU A 35 -3.27 7.24 -7.39
CA GLU A 35 -3.26 7.55 -5.95
C GLU A 35 -3.74 6.36 -5.12
N MET A 36 -4.73 5.62 -5.63
CA MET A 36 -5.22 4.39 -5.00
C MET A 36 -4.15 3.29 -4.99
N ALA A 37 -3.41 3.12 -6.09
CA ALA A 37 -2.27 2.20 -6.16
C ALA A 37 -1.20 2.57 -5.12
N ASN A 38 -0.91 3.86 -4.96
CA ASN A 38 0.05 4.36 -3.97
C ASN A 38 -0.41 4.07 -2.54
N MET A 39 -1.66 4.37 -2.22
CA MET A 39 -2.30 4.08 -0.92
C MET A 39 -2.26 2.59 -0.56
N VAL A 40 -2.66 1.72 -1.50
CA VAL A 40 -2.67 0.27 -1.27
C VAL A 40 -1.26 -0.29 -1.14
N SER A 41 -0.28 0.25 -1.86
CA SER A 41 1.14 -0.12 -1.73
C SER A 41 1.69 0.26 -0.35
N CYS A 42 1.42 1.49 0.10
CA CYS A 42 1.76 1.96 1.44
C CYS A 42 1.15 1.06 2.53
N ALA A 43 -0.14 0.77 2.41
CA ALA A 43 -0.85 -0.12 3.34
C ALA A 43 -0.22 -1.53 3.36
N THR A 44 0.12 -2.08 2.19
CA THR A 44 0.74 -3.41 2.04
C THR A 44 2.09 -3.49 2.75
N ALA A 45 2.91 -2.44 2.63
CA ALA A 45 4.20 -2.34 3.31
C ALA A 45 4.06 -2.19 4.83
N CYS A 46 3.11 -1.36 5.29
CA CYS A 46 2.87 -1.12 6.72
C CYS A 46 2.36 -2.36 7.47
N VAL A 47 1.52 -3.19 6.84
CA VAL A 47 0.97 -4.41 7.47
C VAL A 47 1.93 -5.61 7.37
N HIS A 48 3.20 -5.39 7.00
CA HIS A 48 4.17 -6.46 6.91
C HIS A 48 4.33 -7.19 8.26
N ARG A 49 4.32 -8.52 8.23
CA ARG A 49 4.42 -9.36 9.44
C ARG A 49 5.70 -9.08 10.22
N ALA A 50 6.83 -9.11 9.52
CA ALA A 50 8.11 -8.70 10.08
C ALA A 50 8.10 -7.19 10.35
N SER A 51 8.17 -6.81 11.63
CA SER A 51 8.17 -5.41 12.09
C SER A 51 9.32 -4.59 11.49
N TRP A 52 10.51 -5.20 11.35
CA TRP A 52 11.69 -4.55 10.80
C TRP A 52 11.61 -4.28 9.29
N ARG A 53 10.66 -4.89 8.58
CA ARG A 53 10.36 -4.60 7.17
C ARG A 53 9.29 -3.54 6.98
N ARG A 54 8.66 -3.07 8.07
CA ARG A 54 7.69 -1.99 7.98
C ARG A 54 8.45 -0.68 7.73
N PRO A 55 8.06 0.14 6.75
CA PRO A 55 8.73 1.40 6.46
C PRO A 55 8.56 2.40 7.60
N ARG A 56 9.48 3.36 7.69
CA ARG A 56 9.32 4.52 8.57
C ARG A 56 8.20 5.41 8.04
N MET A 57 7.53 6.13 8.93
CA MET A 57 6.48 7.07 8.54
C MET A 57 6.98 8.14 7.56
N SER A 58 8.23 8.57 7.66
CA SER A 58 8.82 9.51 6.69
C SER A 58 8.90 8.95 5.27
N GLN A 59 9.11 7.64 5.11
CA GLN A 59 9.10 6.99 3.79
C GLN A 59 7.68 6.91 3.25
N ILE A 60 6.70 6.61 4.11
CA ILE A 60 5.28 6.58 3.75
C ILE A 60 4.78 7.95 3.31
N VAL A 61 5.11 9.01 4.05
CA VAL A 61 4.69 10.38 3.70
C VAL A 61 5.22 10.78 2.33
N ARG A 62 6.51 10.56 2.06
CA ARG A 62 7.11 10.84 0.74
C ARG A 62 6.45 10.05 -0.40
N ALA A 63 6.07 8.80 -0.16
CA ALA A 63 5.37 7.98 -1.14
C ALA A 63 3.93 8.50 -1.41
N LEU A 64 3.26 9.06 -0.41
CA LEU A 64 1.92 9.65 -0.55
C LEU A 64 1.96 11.04 -1.21
N GLU A 65 3.04 11.80 -1.02
CA GLU A 65 3.25 13.10 -1.67
C GLU A 65 3.59 12.97 -3.17
N GLY A 66 3.90 11.76 -3.65
CA GLY A 66 4.29 11.49 -5.05
C GLY A 66 5.79 11.66 -5.32
N ASP A 67 6.58 11.91 -4.27
CA ASP A 67 8.02 12.21 -4.35
C ASP A 67 8.93 10.97 -4.36
N ALA A 68 8.38 9.77 -4.15
CA ALA A 68 9.16 8.52 -4.11
C ALA A 68 8.57 7.45 -5.01
N ALA A 69 9.43 6.74 -5.73
CA ALA A 69 9.03 5.50 -6.39
C ALA A 69 8.63 4.48 -5.32
N LEU A 70 7.41 3.95 -5.40
CA LEU A 70 6.86 2.94 -4.47
C LEU A 70 7.75 1.69 -4.29
N MET A 71 8.69 1.48 -5.21
CA MET A 71 9.74 0.46 -5.14
C MET A 71 10.57 0.55 -3.84
N ASP A 72 10.66 1.74 -3.22
CA ASP A 72 11.41 1.95 -1.98
C ASP A 72 10.70 1.39 -0.73
N LEU A 73 9.43 0.97 -0.83
CA LEU A 73 8.70 0.41 0.31
C LEU A 73 8.93 -1.10 0.51
N ASP A 74 9.48 -1.79 -0.50
CA ASP A 74 9.94 -3.19 -0.39
C ASP A 74 11.43 -3.28 -0.04
N VAL A 75 12.19 -2.20 -0.25
CA VAL A 75 13.64 -2.14 -0.01
C VAL A 75 13.91 -1.87 1.48
N GLY A 76 13.69 -2.91 2.28
CA GLY A 76 14.44 -3.13 3.51
C GLY A 76 15.83 -3.73 3.26
N ILE A 77 16.44 -3.49 2.09
CA ILE A 77 17.72 -4.09 1.67
C ILE A 77 18.49 -3.14 0.72
N THR A 78 19.28 -2.22 1.26
CA THR A 78 20.56 -1.78 0.68
C THR A 78 21.40 -1.16 1.81
N PRO A 79 22.74 -1.31 1.76
CA PRO A 79 23.60 -1.74 2.88
C PRO A 79 23.77 -0.75 4.03
#